data_AF-A0A6G9Z0D6-F1
#
_entry.id   AF-A0A6G9Z0D6-F1
#
_cell.length_a   1.000
_cell.length_b   1.000
_cell.length_c   1.000
_cell.angle_alpha   90.00
_cell.angle_beta   90.00
_cell.angle_gamma   90.00
#
_symmetry.space_group_name_H-M   'P 1'
#
loop_
_entity.id
_entity.type
_entity.pdbx_description
1 polymer ?
#
loop_
_entity_poly.entity_id
_entity_poly.type
_entity_poly.pdbx_seq_one_letter_code
_entity_poly.pdbx_strand_id
1 'polypeptide(L)'
;MNEGSNGVHHTEVDGYRATWCLNRPHLIAIMAVHNNGRLLASFEPGTYPDLVQARELLPKLEKLWDAVRHDFWRHLCPPPHQRCIDPTSPGNTDINAVLGAIRSATRRGSNAGD
;
A
#
# COMPACT_ATOMS: atom_id res chain seq x y z
N MET A 1 -8.57 24.15 14.19
CA MET A 1 -7.50 23.36 13.55
C MET A 1 -7.59 21.96 14.13
N ASN A 2 -8.18 21.01 13.41
CA ASN A 2 -8.27 19.63 13.87
C ASN A 2 -7.04 18.89 13.32
N GLU A 3 -6.02 18.76 14.17
CA GLU A 3 -4.86 17.88 13.99
C GLU A 3 -5.31 16.41 14.14
N GLY A 4 -6.15 15.97 13.21
CA GLY A 4 -6.67 14.61 13.18
C GLY A 4 -5.57 13.62 12.86
N SER A 5 -4.98 13.04 13.91
CA SER A 5 -4.41 11.70 13.89
C SER A 5 -3.26 11.48 12.92
N ASN A 6 -2.13 12.16 13.11
CA ASN A 6 -0.85 11.59 12.66
C ASN A 6 -0.57 10.38 13.56
N GLY A 7 -1.13 9.22 13.19
CA GLY A 7 -0.91 7.97 13.89
C GLY A 7 0.57 7.66 13.89
N VAL A 8 1.23 7.91 15.02
CA VAL A 8 2.61 7.49 15.22
C VAL A 8 2.60 5.96 15.30
N HIS A 9 3.29 5.33 14.37
CA HIS A 9 3.46 3.89 14.30
C HIS A 9 4.84 3.50 14.82
N HIS A 10 4.90 2.33 15.46
CA HIS A 10 6.14 1.75 15.96
C HIS A 10 6.29 0.35 15.40
N THR A 11 7.44 0.07 14.81
CA THR A 11 7.77 -1.26 14.29
C THR A 11 9.03 -1.74 14.98
N GLU A 12 9.00 -2.95 15.54
CA GLU A 12 10.13 -3.55 16.24
C GLU A 12 10.54 -4.88 15.58
N VAL A 13 11.83 -5.04 15.32
CA VAL A 13 12.43 -6.25 14.73
C VAL A 13 13.84 -6.43 15.28
N ASP A 14 14.18 -7.63 15.76
CA ASP A 14 15.54 -8.00 16.18
C ASP A 14 16.12 -7.08 17.26
N GLY A 15 15.27 -6.50 18.13
CA GLY A 15 15.66 -5.51 19.14
C GLY A 15 15.78 -4.07 18.63
N TYR A 16 15.62 -3.83 17.33
CA TYR A 16 15.54 -2.49 16.75
C TYR A 16 14.09 -2.02 16.69
N ARG A 17 13.83 -0.79 17.12
CA ARG A 17 12.50 -0.16 17.09
C ARG A 17 12.54 1.12 16.27
N ALA A 18 11.83 1.14 15.15
CA ALA A 18 11.59 2.35 14.36
C ALA A 18 10.27 3.02 14.79
N THR A 19 10.33 4.33 14.97
CA THR A 19 9.16 5.20 15.16
C THR A 19 8.95 5.99 13.88
N TRP A 20 7.77 5.89 13.29
CA TRP A 20 7.44 6.49 12.01
C TRP A 20 5.99 6.98 11.97
N CYS A 21 5.69 7.89 11.06
CA CYS A 21 4.33 8.40 10.83
C CYS A 21 3.99 8.34 9.35
N LEU A 22 2.70 8.30 9.04
CA LEU A 22 2.19 8.54 7.69
C LEU A 22 2.08 10.04 7.46
N ASN A 23 2.98 10.59 6.62
CA ASN A 23 2.88 11.96 6.17
C ASN A 23 2.05 12.04 4.87
N ARG A 24 1.25 13.11 4.72
CA ARG A 24 0.22 13.14 3.67
C ARG A 24 0.81 13.17 2.25
N PRO A 25 0.20 12.46 1.29
CA PRO A 25 -0.90 11.52 1.48
C PRO A 25 -0.45 10.08 1.78
N HIS A 26 0.80 9.69 1.45
CA HIS A 26 1.23 8.28 1.53
C HIS A 26 2.75 8.11 1.76
N LEU A 27 3.42 9.02 2.47
CA LEU A 27 4.86 8.91 2.71
C LEU A 27 5.16 8.41 4.13
N ILE A 28 6.13 7.50 4.23
CA ILE A 28 6.64 7.01 5.52
C ILE A 28 7.65 8.04 6.01
N ALA A 29 7.31 8.81 7.04
CA ALA A 29 8.23 9.70 7.71
C ALA A 29 8.88 8.98 8.89
N ILE A 30 10.19 8.70 8.80
CA ILE A 30 10.94 8.10 9.92
C ILE A 30 11.30 9.19 10.92
N MET A 31 10.86 9.04 12.17
CA MET A 31 11.13 10.01 13.24
C MET A 31 12.35 9.60 14.07
N ALA A 32 12.43 8.33 14.45
CA ALA A 32 13.52 7.83 15.28
C ALA A 32 13.73 6.33 15.11
N VAL A 33 14.94 5.87 15.40
CA VAL A 33 15.33 4.47 15.43
C VAL A 33 16.06 4.20 16.75
N HIS A 34 15.61 3.18 17.46
CA HIS A 34 16.20 2.69 18.69
C HIS A 34 16.74 1.26 18.51
N ASN A 35 17.72 0.89 19.32
CA ASN A 35 18.25 -0.47 19.45
C ASN A 35 18.32 -0.83 20.94
N ASN A 36 17.51 -1.80 21.38
CA ASN A 36 17.41 -2.22 22.77
C ASN A 36 17.29 -1.03 23.76
N GLY A 37 16.49 -0.02 23.39
CA GLY A 37 16.30 1.20 24.19
C GLY A 37 17.34 2.30 23.99
N ARG A 38 18.41 2.06 23.22
CA ARG A 38 19.40 3.09 22.85
C ARG A 38 18.99 3.80 21.57
N LEU A 39 18.92 5.13 21.57
CA LEU A 39 18.68 5.92 20.36
C LEU A 39 19.84 5.76 19.37
N LEU A 40 19.56 5.25 18.18
CA LEU A 40 20.53 5.15 17.08
C LEU A 40 20.47 6.36 16.17
N ALA A 41 19.26 6.82 15.86
CA ALA A 41 19.03 7.98 15.02
C ALA A 41 17.73 8.66 15.45
N SER A 42 17.75 9.98 15.55
CA SER A 42 16.57 10.82 15.67
C SER A 42 16.61 11.87 14.57
N PHE A 43 15.48 12.09 13.93
CA PHE A 43 15.31 13.08 12.89
C PHE A 43 14.46 14.23 13.38
N GLU A 44 14.74 15.43 12.89
CA GLU A 44 14.04 16.63 13.34
C GLU A 44 12.66 16.77 12.68
N PRO A 45 11.68 17.31 13.43
CA PRO A 45 10.38 17.66 12.86
C PRO A 45 10.53 18.65 11.71
N GLY A 46 10.07 18.25 10.52
CA GLY A 46 10.12 19.06 9.29
C GLY A 46 11.11 18.56 8.24
N THR A 47 12.05 17.69 8.61
CA THR A 47 13.04 17.06 7.71
C THR A 47 13.08 15.54 7.89
N TYR A 48 11.94 14.94 8.22
CA TYR A 48 11.85 13.49 8.38
C TYR A 48 12.22 12.78 7.08
N PRO A 49 13.28 11.95 7.08
CA PRO A 49 13.64 11.20 5.90
C PRO A 49 12.57 10.15 5.60
N ASP A 50 12.32 9.95 4.31
CA ASP A 50 11.56 8.81 3.83
C ASP A 50 12.29 7.49 4.13
N LEU A 51 11.56 6.38 4.06
CA LEU A 51 12.11 5.03 4.21
C LEU A 51 13.36 4.79 3.34
N VAL A 52 13.37 5.33 2.12
CA VAL A 52 14.51 5.21 1.19
C VAL A 52 15.74 5.92 1.76
N GLN A 53 15.59 7.17 2.19
CA GLN A 53 16.67 7.96 2.76
C GLN A 53 17.19 7.34 4.07
N ALA A 54 16.30 6.88 4.94
CA ALA A 54 16.69 6.21 6.18
C ALA A 54 17.46 4.90 5.93
N ARG A 55 17.10 4.16 4.87
CA ARG A 55 17.83 2.97 4.42
C ARG A 55 19.22 3.31 3.89
N GLU A 56 19.39 4.41 3.16
CA GLU A 56 20.72 4.85 2.71
C GLU A 56 21.63 5.23 3.87
N LEU A 57 21.07 5.86 4.91
CA LEU A 57 21.80 6.21 6.13
C LEU A 57 22.17 4.98 6.96
N LEU A 58 21.29 3.98 7.02
CA LEU A 58 21.42 2.80 7.89
C LEU A 58 21.12 1.52 7.12
N PRO A 59 22.00 1.11 6.18
CA PRO A 59 21.79 -0.11 5.38
C PRO A 59 21.83 -1.39 6.23
N LYS A 60 22.48 -1.33 7.41
CA LYS A 60 22.56 -2.45 8.37
C LYS A 60 21.19 -2.83 8.97
N LEU A 61 20.17 -1.99 8.83
CA LEU A 61 18.84 -2.19 9.40
C LEU A 61 17.82 -2.68 8.37
N GLU A 62 18.27 -3.37 7.32
CA GLU A 62 17.42 -3.82 6.20
C GLU A 62 16.17 -4.58 6.67
N LYS A 63 16.30 -5.48 7.65
CA LYS A 63 15.18 -6.23 8.23
C LYS A 63 14.13 -5.31 8.90
N LEU A 64 14.58 -4.24 9.55
CA LEU A 64 13.68 -3.26 10.18
C LEU A 64 12.93 -2.47 9.10
N TRP A 65 13.62 -2.05 8.05
CA TRP A 65 13.03 -1.30 6.94
C TRP A 65 12.02 -2.13 6.16
N ASP A 66 12.28 -3.43 5.97
CA ASP A 66 11.33 -4.36 5.35
C ASP A 66 10.05 -4.51 6.18
N ALA A 67 10.17 -4.63 7.50
CA ALA A 67 9.02 -4.69 8.39
C ALA A 67 8.21 -3.39 8.42
N VAL A 68 8.88 -2.22 8.47
CA VAL A 68 8.20 -0.92 8.39
C VAL A 68 7.42 -0.82 7.08
N ARG A 69 8.02 -1.25 5.96
CA ARG A 69 7.36 -1.28 4.65
C ARG A 69 6.14 -2.22 4.66
N HIS A 70 6.28 -3.42 5.19
CA HIS A 70 5.18 -4.37 5.28
C HIS A 70 4.02 -3.81 6.11
N ASP A 71 4.32 -3.22 7.27
CA ASP A 71 3.32 -2.61 8.13
C ASP A 71 2.62 -1.43 7.43
N PHE A 72 3.39 -0.58 6.74
CA PHE A 72 2.85 0.48 5.90
C PHE A 72 1.90 -0.04 4.80
N TRP A 73 2.27 -1.08 4.06
CA TRP A 73 1.39 -1.66 3.04
C TRP A 73 0.11 -2.24 3.62
N ARG A 74 0.15 -2.82 4.84
CA ARG A 74 -1.06 -3.27 5.54
C ARG A 74 -2.00 -2.12 5.91
N HIS A 75 -1.45 -0.93 6.16
CA HIS A 75 -2.26 0.26 6.43
C HIS A 75 -2.85 0.88 5.16
N LEU A 76 -2.09 0.91 4.05
CA LEU A 76 -2.56 1.48 2.78
C LEU A 76 -3.49 0.57 1.99
N CYS A 77 -3.23 -0.74 2.03
CA CYS A 77 -4.10 -1.75 1.51
C CYS A 77 -4.74 -2.45 2.70
N PRO A 78 -5.78 -1.86 3.34
CA PRO A 78 -6.64 -2.67 4.17
C PRO A 78 -7.05 -3.87 3.32
N PRO A 79 -7.09 -5.10 3.87
CA PRO A 79 -7.59 -6.24 3.12
C PRO A 79 -8.87 -5.79 2.45
N PRO A 80 -9.06 -6.06 1.14
CA PRO A 80 -10.31 -5.70 0.48
C PRO A 80 -11.35 -6.21 1.44
N HIS A 81 -12.26 -5.32 1.85
CA HIS A 81 -13.35 -5.65 2.73
C HIS A 81 -13.69 -7.09 2.43
N GLN A 82 -13.70 -7.92 3.46
CA GLN A 82 -14.66 -8.99 3.55
C GLN A 82 -16.03 -8.32 3.38
N ARG A 83 -16.31 -7.82 2.16
CA ARG A 83 -17.60 -7.88 1.53
C ARG A 83 -17.86 -9.33 1.77
N CYS A 84 -18.71 -9.58 2.76
CA CYS A 84 -19.61 -10.69 2.68
C CYS A 84 -19.93 -10.77 1.19
N ILE A 85 -19.36 -11.77 0.53
CA ILE A 85 -19.93 -12.25 -0.70
C ILE A 85 -21.30 -12.67 -0.19
N ASP A 86 -22.24 -11.73 -0.14
CA ASP A 86 -23.61 -12.09 -0.11
C ASP A 86 -23.76 -12.82 -1.44
N PRO A 87 -24.16 -14.10 -1.45
CA PRO A 87 -24.31 -14.83 -2.70
C PRO A 87 -25.49 -14.30 -3.54
N THR A 88 -25.97 -13.06 -3.31
CA THR A 88 -27.23 -12.52 -3.81
C THR A 88 -27.11 -11.07 -4.34
N SER A 89 -25.90 -10.60 -4.66
CA SER A 89 -25.71 -9.27 -5.27
C SER A 89 -25.35 -9.44 -6.75
N PRO A 90 -26.33 -9.42 -7.67
CA PRO A 90 -26.08 -9.43 -9.11
C PRO A 90 -25.57 -8.05 -9.52
N GLY A 91 -24.26 -7.83 -9.42
CA GLY A 91 -23.71 -6.49 -9.53
C GLY A 91 -22.22 -6.42 -9.87
N ASN A 92 -21.69 -7.34 -10.67
CA ASN A 92 -20.55 -7.00 -11.51
C ASN A 92 -20.56 -7.77 -12.83
N THR A 93 -20.49 -6.99 -13.91
CA THR A 93 -20.42 -7.46 -15.28
C THR A 93 -19.24 -8.40 -15.45
N ASP A 94 -19.57 -9.64 -15.80
CA ASP A 94 -18.62 -10.67 -16.22
C ASP A 94 -17.83 -10.18 -17.44
N ILE A 95 -16.52 -10.01 -17.25
CA ILE A 95 -15.58 -9.52 -18.26
C ILE A 95 -15.51 -10.50 -19.45
N ASN A 96 -15.88 -11.77 -19.25
CA ASN A 96 -15.93 -12.78 -20.31
C ASN A 96 -17.13 -12.61 -21.25
N ALA A 97 -18.23 -11.97 -20.82
CA ALA A 97 -19.39 -11.67 -21.67
C ALA A 97 -19.08 -10.63 -22.77
N VAL A 98 -18.21 -9.64 -22.48
CA VAL A 98 -17.80 -8.63 -23.47
C VAL A 98 -16.90 -9.23 -24.56
N LEU A 99 -16.04 -10.19 -24.20
CA LEU A 99 -15.16 -10.87 -25.15
C LEU A 99 -15.91 -11.87 -26.06
N GLY A 100 -17.10 -12.33 -25.66
CA GLY A 100 -17.97 -13.17 -26.49
C GLY A 100 -18.66 -12.41 -27.64
N ALA A 101 -18.97 -11.12 -27.45
CA ALA A 101 -19.74 -10.34 -28.44
C ALA A 101 -18.93 -9.92 -29.67
N ILE A 102 -17.59 -9.84 -29.56
CA ILE A 102 -16.71 -9.35 -30.63
C ILE A 102 -16.57 -10.39 -31.76
N ARG A 103 -16.86 -11.67 -31.50
CA ARG A 103 -16.66 -12.76 -32.48
C ARG A 103 -17.77 -12.90 -33.53
N SER A 104 -18.82 -12.08 -33.49
CA SER A 104 -20.02 -12.25 -34.36
C SER A 104 -20.04 -11.37 -35.61
N ALA A 105 -19.08 -10.46 -35.79
CA ALA A 105 -19.09 -9.50 -36.90
C ALA A 105 -18.03 -9.82 -37.98
N THR A 106 -18.04 -11.03 -38.55
CA THR A 106 -17.37 -11.31 -39.84
C THR A 106 -18.01 -12.52 -40.54
N ARG A 107 -19.07 -12.27 -41.32
CA ARG A 107 -19.46 -13.06 -42.51
C ARG A 107 -20.33 -12.15 -43.38
N ARG A 108 -19.75 -11.33 -44.25
CA ARG A 108 -19.46 -11.61 -45.67
C ARG A 108 -20.68 -12.18 -46.43
N GLY A 109 -21.38 -11.26 -47.09
CA GLY A 109 -22.11 -11.28 -48.37
C GLY A 109 -22.75 -12.55 -48.95
N SER A 110 -23.96 -12.37 -49.51
CA SER A 110 -24.60 -13.02 -50.68
C SER A 110 -26.03 -12.44 -50.80
N ASN A 111 -26.34 -11.51 -51.71
CA ASN A 111 -26.85 -11.64 -53.09
C ASN A 111 -28.19 -12.41 -53.27
N ALA A 112 -28.94 -12.03 -54.33
CA ALA A 112 -30.32 -12.39 -54.75
C ALA A 112 -31.43 -11.49 -54.15
N GLY A 113 -32.32 -10.82 -54.90
CA GLY A 113 -32.63 -10.74 -56.32
C GLY A 113 -34.10 -10.32 -56.46
N ASP A 114 -34.39 -9.30 -57.27
CA ASP A 114 -35.58 -9.14 -58.15
C ASP A 114 -35.35 -7.92 -59.06
#